data_AF-B7JQZ1-F1
#
_entry.id   AF-B7JQZ1-F1
#
_cell.length_a   1.000
_cell.length_b   1.000
_cell.length_c   1.000
_cell.angle_alpha   90.00
_cell.angle_beta   90.00
_cell.angle_gamma   90.00
#
_symmetry.space_group_name_H-M   'P 1'
#
loop_
_entity.id
_entity.type
_entity.pdbx_description
1 polymer ?
#
loop_
_entity_poly.entity_id
_entity_poly.type
_entity_poly.pdbx_seq_one_letter_code
_entity_poly.pdbx_strand_id
1 'polypeptide(L)'
;MLTLEEYIVQRKREDQINEFVKDVRMENLQKCVGYVFEYFNNYLDITKMKERTSLNNERLEKYKKQLNQYEPEVQEWLINLYEEYDKQIDRSIIHLLKNEELFLLCSTDSEFRSISYECYAHLKKKCPFLRDQTEMLFLFIKNHHQIQSRIAMERNKIFITEGINEWFEKTWTKYQVNVVAFAFDWAHRFYDHPDMWQAKHKRKSRDDFREYEYDMKQKNNLFNLNTLYRRIAKKSFIKGKKQELEILMMYCWLHEIEGDEENYWQEYVSSTLS
;
A
#
# COMPACT_ATOMS: atom_id res chain seq x y z
N MET A 1 28.58 -23.57 -4.69
CA MET A 1 29.58 -23.61 -3.60
C MET A 1 30.12 -25.02 -3.64
N LEU A 2 31.42 -25.21 -3.88
CA LEU A 2 32.02 -26.55 -3.87
C LEU A 2 31.77 -27.17 -2.50
N THR A 3 31.49 -28.47 -2.44
CA THR A 3 31.49 -29.17 -1.15
C THR A 3 32.92 -29.23 -0.59
N LEU A 4 33.05 -29.48 0.71
CA LEU A 4 34.37 -29.65 1.35
C LEU A 4 35.19 -30.72 0.62
N GLU A 5 34.54 -31.81 0.19
CA GLU A 5 35.17 -32.92 -0.52
C GLU A 5 35.65 -32.49 -1.92
N GLU A 6 34.82 -31.77 -2.68
CA GLU A 6 35.20 -31.24 -3.99
C GLU A 6 36.36 -30.25 -3.91
N TYR A 7 36.36 -29.40 -2.87
CA TYR A 7 37.43 -28.44 -2.61
C TYR A 7 38.76 -29.13 -2.28
N ILE A 8 38.73 -30.14 -1.40
CA ILE A 8 39.93 -30.91 -1.05
C ILE A 8 40.48 -31.66 -2.28
N VAL A 9 39.60 -32.25 -3.10
CA VAL A 9 40.02 -32.94 -4.34
C VAL A 9 40.67 -31.95 -5.31
N GLN A 10 40.13 -30.74 -5.45
CA GLN A 10 40.71 -29.71 -6.29
C GLN A 10 42.10 -29.28 -5.79
N ARG A 11 42.24 -28.92 -4.50
CA ARG A 11 43.53 -28.49 -3.92
C ARG A 11 44.59 -29.59 -3.96
N LYS A 12 44.20 -30.85 -3.73
CA LYS A 12 45.11 -32.01 -3.89
C LYS A 12 45.65 -32.16 -5.31
N ARG A 13 44.83 -31.89 -6.34
CA ARG A 13 45.26 -31.93 -7.74
C ARG A 13 46.20 -30.77 -8.08
N GLU A 14 45.87 -29.56 -7.62
CA GLU A 14 46.69 -28.35 -7.84
C GLU A 14 48.07 -28.50 -7.19
N ASP A 15 48.12 -28.98 -5.94
CA ASP A 15 49.35 -29.09 -5.16
C ASP A 15 50.04 -30.47 -5.34
N GLN A 16 49.55 -31.31 -6.27
CA GLN A 16 50.06 -32.64 -6.61
C GLN A 16 50.30 -33.57 -5.38
N ILE A 17 49.39 -33.53 -4.42
CA ILE A 17 49.53 -34.29 -3.18
C ILE A 17 49.06 -35.73 -3.37
N ASN A 18 49.93 -36.68 -3.02
CA ASN A 18 49.61 -38.09 -2.92
C ASN A 18 49.73 -38.57 -1.47
N GLU A 19 48.58 -38.83 -0.85
CA GLU A 19 48.47 -39.24 0.57
C GLU A 19 48.98 -40.66 0.88
N PHE A 20 49.34 -41.43 -0.16
CA PHE A 20 49.85 -42.79 -0.03
C PHE A 20 51.39 -42.88 -0.03
N VAL A 21 52.10 -41.76 -0.21
CA VAL A 21 53.57 -41.71 -0.16
C VAL A 21 54.04 -41.69 1.29
N LYS A 22 54.68 -42.79 1.73
CA LYS A 22 55.07 -42.99 3.14
C LYS A 22 56.09 -41.97 3.67
N ASP A 23 57.03 -41.54 2.83
CA ASP A 23 58.16 -40.71 3.27
C ASP A 23 57.77 -39.26 3.58
N VAL A 24 56.66 -38.78 3.01
CA VAL A 24 56.13 -37.42 3.19
C VAL A 24 54.74 -37.41 3.83
N ARG A 25 54.32 -38.54 4.42
CA ARG A 25 52.97 -38.73 4.97
C ARG A 25 52.58 -37.65 5.96
N MET A 26 53.51 -37.22 6.83
CA MET A 26 53.20 -36.21 7.83
C MET A 26 52.98 -34.82 7.25
N GLU A 27 53.77 -34.46 6.24
CA GLU A 27 53.63 -33.17 5.55
C GLU A 27 52.33 -33.12 4.74
N ASN A 28 51.98 -34.22 4.07
CA ASN A 28 50.74 -34.33 3.31
C ASN A 28 49.50 -34.28 4.20
N LEU A 29 49.56 -34.88 5.40
CA LEU A 29 48.47 -34.78 6.38
C LEU A 29 48.29 -33.34 6.86
N GLN A 30 49.37 -32.63 7.18
CA GLN A 30 49.31 -31.23 7.58
C GLN A 30 48.71 -30.34 6.49
N LYS A 31 49.09 -30.55 5.22
CA LYS A 31 48.51 -29.83 4.07
C LYS A 31 47.02 -30.11 3.91
N CYS A 32 46.59 -31.37 4.02
CA CYS A 32 45.17 -31.73 3.93
C CYS A 32 44.33 -31.11 5.06
N VAL A 33 44.85 -31.11 6.29
CA VAL A 33 44.22 -30.41 7.43
C VAL A 33 44.16 -28.91 7.17
N GLY A 34 45.22 -28.33 6.60
CA GLY A 34 45.26 -26.94 6.16
C GLY A 34 44.13 -26.58 5.18
N TYR A 35 43.86 -27.43 4.19
CA TYR A 35 42.75 -27.20 3.25
C TYR A 35 41.38 -27.24 3.91
N VAL A 36 41.18 -28.08 4.93
CA VAL A 36 39.95 -28.08 5.72
C VAL A 36 39.78 -26.73 6.41
N PHE A 37 40.81 -26.26 7.13
CA PHE A 37 40.77 -24.95 7.79
C PHE A 37 40.57 -23.81 6.79
N GLU A 38 41.26 -23.84 5.65
CA GLU A 38 41.12 -22.85 4.58
C GLU A 38 39.69 -22.83 4.01
N TYR A 39 39.10 -24.00 3.77
CA TYR A 39 37.71 -24.10 3.31
C TYR A 39 36.75 -23.48 4.33
N PHE A 40 36.87 -23.82 5.62
CA PHE A 40 36.00 -23.26 6.64
C PHE A 40 36.20 -21.75 6.84
N ASN A 41 37.44 -21.25 6.79
CA ASN A 41 37.73 -19.84 6.97
C ASN A 41 37.33 -18.97 5.76
N ASN A 42 37.51 -19.49 4.54
CA ASN A 42 37.26 -18.72 3.32
C ASN A 42 35.83 -18.89 2.79
N TYR A 43 35.23 -20.08 2.93
CA TYR A 43 33.91 -20.39 2.39
C TYR A 43 32.80 -20.40 3.46
N LEU A 44 33.11 -20.78 4.70
CA LEU A 44 32.18 -20.74 5.84
C LEU A 44 32.57 -19.63 6.84
N ASP A 45 32.85 -18.44 6.32
CA ASP A 45 33.14 -17.26 7.13
C ASP A 45 31.98 -16.98 8.10
N ILE A 46 32.16 -17.40 9.35
CA ILE A 46 31.19 -17.29 10.45
C ILE A 46 30.80 -15.83 10.66
N THR A 47 31.70 -14.89 10.35
CA THR A 47 31.45 -13.44 10.43
C THR A 47 30.41 -13.04 9.40
N LYS A 48 30.56 -13.46 8.14
CA LYS A 48 29.57 -13.21 7.07
C LYS A 48 28.23 -13.89 7.35
N MET A 49 28.23 -15.08 7.96
CA MET A 49 26.97 -15.72 8.38
C MET A 49 26.30 -14.96 9.52
N LYS A 50 27.04 -14.54 10.55
CA LYS A 50 26.52 -13.72 11.65
C LYS A 50 26.03 -12.36 11.17
N GLU A 51 26.74 -11.71 10.25
CA GLU A 51 26.33 -10.46 9.61
C GLU A 51 25.03 -10.65 8.81
N ARG A 52 24.91 -11.73 8.03
CA ARG A 52 23.65 -12.05 7.33
C ARG A 52 22.49 -12.27 8.29
N THR A 53 22.70 -12.98 9.39
CA THR A 53 21.67 -13.17 10.43
C THR A 53 21.30 -11.85 11.12
N SER A 54 22.29 -11.00 11.41
CA SER A 54 22.09 -9.67 12.00
C SER A 54 21.31 -8.74 11.06
N LEU A 55 21.69 -8.68 9.79
CA LEU A 55 21.02 -7.88 8.76
C LEU A 55 19.59 -8.37 8.49
N ASN A 56 19.36 -9.68 8.51
CA ASN A 56 18.00 -10.23 8.39
C ASN A 56 17.13 -9.85 9.58
N ASN A 57 17.67 -9.93 10.81
CA ASN A 57 16.96 -9.49 12.02
C ASN A 57 16.64 -7.99 11.96
N GLU A 58 17.58 -7.15 11.53
CA GLU A 58 17.36 -5.71 11.40
C GLU A 58 16.29 -5.39 10.34
N ARG A 59 16.31 -6.08 9.20
CA ARG A 59 15.27 -5.94 8.15
C ARG A 59 13.89 -6.34 8.66
N LEU A 60 13.80 -7.43 9.42
CA LEU A 60 12.54 -7.92 10.00
C LEU A 60 11.98 -6.92 11.03
N GLU A 61 12.83 -6.44 11.94
CA GLU A 61 12.44 -5.42 12.93
C GLU A 61 12.00 -4.11 12.27
N LYS A 62 12.68 -3.69 11.19
CA LYS A 62 12.26 -2.52 10.41
C LYS A 62 10.89 -2.73 9.77
N TYR A 63 10.61 -3.92 9.24
CA TYR A 63 9.32 -4.23 8.65
C TYR A 63 8.21 -4.27 9.71
N LYS A 64 8.46 -4.92 10.85
CA LYS A 64 7.54 -4.94 12.00
C LYS A 64 7.15 -3.53 12.47
N LYS A 65 8.11 -2.60 12.54
CA LYS A 65 7.84 -1.19 12.87
C LYS A 65 6.92 -0.51 11.85
N GLN A 66 6.98 -0.87 10.57
CA GLN A 66 6.08 -0.32 9.54
C GLN A 66 4.64 -0.81 9.69
N LEU A 67 4.42 -1.96 10.34
CA LEU A 67 3.12 -2.59 10.49
C LEU A 67 2.43 -2.26 11.83
N ASN A 68 3.01 -1.37 12.65
CA ASN A 68 2.56 -1.12 14.03
C ASN A 68 1.08 -0.67 14.18
N GLN A 69 0.48 -0.12 13.13
CA GLN A 69 -0.91 0.34 13.12
C GLN A 69 -1.93 -0.77 12.83
N TYR A 70 -1.47 -1.91 12.33
CA TYR A 70 -2.31 -3.06 12.01
C TYR A 70 -2.65 -3.88 13.26
N GLU A 71 -3.68 -4.72 13.17
CA GLU A 71 -4.02 -5.66 14.24
C GLU A 71 -2.94 -6.74 14.41
N PRO A 72 -2.70 -7.26 15.63
CA PRO A 72 -1.62 -8.22 15.90
C PRO A 72 -1.63 -9.45 14.99
N GLU A 73 -2.80 -10.02 14.72
CA GLU A 73 -2.95 -11.19 13.85
C GLU A 73 -2.55 -10.88 12.40
N VAL A 74 -2.93 -9.70 11.89
CA VAL A 74 -2.55 -9.23 10.55
C VAL A 74 -1.04 -8.94 10.49
N GLN A 75 -0.47 -8.35 11.54
CA GLN A 75 0.98 -8.10 11.64
C GLN A 75 1.76 -9.42 11.60
N GLU A 76 1.38 -10.38 12.45
CA GLU A 76 2.02 -11.70 12.53
C GLU A 76 1.97 -12.41 11.19
N TRP A 77 0.80 -12.43 10.54
CA TRP A 77 0.65 -13.00 9.22
C TRP A 77 1.58 -12.37 8.17
N LEU A 78 1.64 -11.03 8.10
CA LEU A 78 2.54 -10.34 7.16
C LEU A 78 4.02 -10.59 7.46
N ILE A 79 4.39 -10.63 8.74
CA ILE A 79 5.76 -10.91 9.19
C ILE A 79 6.17 -12.33 8.80
N ASN A 80 5.31 -13.32 9.05
CA ASN A 80 5.56 -14.71 8.68
C ASN A 80 5.72 -14.87 7.17
N LEU A 81 4.86 -14.22 6.38
CA LEU A 81 4.99 -14.22 4.91
C LEU A 81 6.28 -13.56 4.43
N TYR A 82 6.72 -12.48 5.08
CA TYR A 82 7.97 -11.83 4.74
C TYR A 82 9.19 -12.66 5.16
N GLU A 83 9.15 -13.31 6.32
CA GLU A 83 10.23 -14.17 6.81
C GLU A 83 10.40 -15.42 5.92
N GLU A 84 9.30 -16.06 5.52
CA GLU A 84 9.32 -17.30 4.73
C GLU A 84 9.61 -17.04 3.24
N TYR A 85 9.09 -15.95 2.67
CA TYR A 85 9.12 -15.72 1.21
C TYR A 85 9.91 -14.47 0.78
N ASP A 86 10.42 -13.65 1.69
CA ASP A 86 11.05 -12.32 1.42
C ASP A 86 10.16 -11.42 0.54
N LYS A 87 8.83 -11.47 0.78
CA LYS A 87 7.82 -10.69 0.06
C LYS A 87 6.99 -9.82 0.99
N GLN A 88 7.05 -8.52 0.76
CA GLN A 88 6.16 -7.54 1.40
C GLN A 88 4.83 -7.49 0.65
N ILE A 89 3.96 -8.46 0.96
CA ILE A 89 2.70 -8.64 0.23
C ILE A 89 1.73 -7.49 0.46
N ASP A 90 1.80 -6.86 1.65
CA ASP A 90 1.06 -5.65 2.02
C ASP A 90 1.16 -4.57 0.94
N ARG A 91 2.38 -4.31 0.43
CA ARG A 91 2.60 -3.29 -0.61
C ARG A 91 1.91 -3.63 -1.91
N SER A 92 1.92 -4.90 -2.28
CA SER A 92 1.27 -5.37 -3.50
C SER A 92 -0.24 -5.26 -3.39
N ILE A 93 -0.81 -5.62 -2.23
CA ILE A 93 -2.24 -5.50 -1.95
C ILE A 93 -2.64 -4.02 -1.94
N ILE A 94 -1.93 -3.17 -1.20
CA ILE A 94 -2.19 -1.72 -1.14
C ILE A 94 -2.15 -1.09 -2.53
N HIS A 95 -1.22 -1.50 -3.39
CA HIS A 95 -1.16 -1.01 -4.76
C HIS A 95 -2.42 -1.39 -5.56
N LEU A 96 -2.96 -2.59 -5.37
CA LEU A 96 -4.23 -2.99 -5.98
C LEU A 96 -5.40 -2.17 -5.43
N LEU A 97 -5.47 -1.99 -4.10
CA LEU A 97 -6.51 -1.20 -3.44
C LEU A 97 -6.53 0.26 -3.88
N LYS A 98 -5.38 0.83 -4.27
CA LYS A 98 -5.34 2.18 -4.85
C LYS A 98 -6.13 2.28 -6.15
N ASN A 99 -6.32 1.20 -6.90
CA ASN A 99 -7.12 1.24 -8.13
C ASN A 99 -8.63 1.06 -7.84
N GLU A 100 -8.99 0.63 -6.64
CA GLU A 100 -10.38 0.47 -6.23
C GLU A 100 -11.02 1.82 -5.86
N GLU A 101 -11.66 2.46 -6.84
CA GLU A 101 -12.23 3.81 -6.72
C GLU A 101 -13.17 4.01 -5.53
N LEU A 102 -13.89 2.95 -5.11
CA LEU A 102 -14.91 3.02 -4.06
C LEU A 102 -14.44 2.40 -2.73
N PHE A 103 -13.15 2.03 -2.62
CA PHE A 103 -12.62 1.32 -1.47
C PHE A 103 -12.92 2.03 -0.15
N LEU A 104 -12.72 3.35 -0.08
CA LEU A 104 -12.95 4.13 1.13
C LEU A 104 -14.42 4.18 1.58
N LEU A 105 -15.37 3.82 0.70
CA LEU A 105 -16.79 3.73 1.04
C LEU A 105 -17.24 2.32 1.45
N CYS A 106 -16.37 1.31 1.44
CA CYS A 106 -16.72 -0.03 1.88
C CYS A 106 -17.14 -0.04 3.36
N SER A 107 -18.25 -0.71 3.67
CA SER A 107 -18.83 -0.75 5.02
C SER A 107 -19.32 -2.12 5.46
N THR A 108 -19.32 -3.11 4.55
CA THR A 108 -19.85 -4.45 4.82
C THR A 108 -18.81 -5.52 4.52
N ASP A 109 -18.86 -6.63 5.26
CA ASP A 109 -17.94 -7.75 5.04
C ASP A 109 -18.04 -8.32 3.62
N SER A 110 -19.24 -8.29 3.02
CA SER A 110 -19.43 -8.73 1.63
C SER A 110 -18.63 -7.89 0.63
N GLU A 111 -18.53 -6.58 0.85
CA GLU A 111 -17.75 -5.68 -0.02
C GLU A 111 -16.26 -5.98 0.11
N PHE A 112 -15.76 -6.09 1.33
CA PHE A 112 -14.36 -6.43 1.59
C PHE A 112 -13.99 -7.83 1.09
N ARG A 113 -14.90 -8.81 1.20
CA ARG A 113 -14.72 -10.16 0.63
C ARG A 113 -14.67 -10.12 -0.90
N SER A 114 -15.50 -9.30 -1.55
CA SER A 114 -15.43 -9.14 -3.01
C SER A 114 -14.04 -8.65 -3.44
N ILE A 115 -13.54 -7.60 -2.78
CA ILE A 115 -12.22 -7.02 -3.06
C ILE A 115 -11.11 -8.02 -2.74
N SER A 116 -11.23 -8.81 -1.67
CA SER A 116 -10.23 -9.83 -1.32
C SER A 116 -10.16 -10.94 -2.37
N TYR A 117 -11.29 -11.36 -2.94
CA TYR A 117 -11.30 -12.34 -4.04
C TYR A 117 -10.64 -11.80 -5.31
N GLU A 118 -10.92 -10.53 -5.67
CA GLU A 118 -10.28 -9.87 -6.81
C GLU A 118 -8.77 -9.75 -6.59
N CYS A 119 -8.35 -9.26 -5.41
CA CYS A 119 -6.94 -9.20 -5.02
C CYS A 119 -6.26 -10.57 -5.11
N TYR A 120 -6.89 -11.62 -4.58
CA TYR A 120 -6.37 -12.98 -4.69
C TYR A 120 -6.24 -13.43 -6.14
N ALA A 121 -7.24 -13.15 -6.99
CA ALA A 121 -7.19 -13.52 -8.41
C ALA A 121 -6.00 -12.86 -9.14
N HIS A 122 -5.65 -11.62 -8.78
CA HIS A 122 -4.48 -10.92 -9.30
C HIS A 122 -3.15 -11.47 -8.75
N LEU A 123 -3.11 -11.85 -7.47
CA LEU A 123 -1.88 -12.25 -6.79
C LEU A 123 -1.54 -13.74 -6.90
N LYS A 124 -2.52 -14.63 -7.06
CA LYS A 124 -2.33 -16.10 -7.00
C LYS A 124 -1.24 -16.66 -7.92
N LYS A 125 -0.99 -16.02 -9.07
CA LYS A 125 0.08 -16.43 -10.00
C LYS A 125 1.47 -16.05 -9.50
N LYS A 126 1.62 -14.88 -8.87
CA LYS A 126 2.89 -14.35 -8.37
C LYS A 126 3.19 -14.80 -6.94
N CYS A 127 2.14 -15.08 -6.17
CA CYS A 127 2.20 -15.45 -4.75
C CYS A 127 1.34 -16.70 -4.51
N PRO A 128 1.79 -17.90 -4.96
CA PRO A 128 1.04 -19.15 -4.78
C PRO A 128 0.80 -19.51 -3.31
N PHE A 129 1.68 -19.06 -2.41
CA PHE A 129 1.57 -19.23 -0.95
C PHE A 129 0.37 -18.51 -0.32
N LEU A 130 -0.32 -17.63 -1.06
CA LEU A 130 -1.60 -17.07 -0.62
C LEU A 130 -2.77 -18.04 -0.77
N ARG A 131 -2.53 -19.24 -1.33
CA ARG A 131 -3.54 -20.30 -1.37
C ARG A 131 -3.99 -20.59 0.05
N ASP A 132 -5.30 -20.68 0.24
CA ASP A 132 -5.95 -20.92 1.54
C ASP A 132 -5.75 -19.80 2.59
N GLN A 133 -5.18 -18.65 2.20
CA GLN A 133 -4.99 -17.46 3.06
C GLN A 133 -6.02 -16.34 2.75
N THR A 134 -7.17 -16.69 2.15
CA THR A 134 -8.16 -15.69 1.71
C THR A 134 -8.82 -14.94 2.87
N GLU A 135 -8.95 -15.59 4.04
CA GLU A 135 -9.48 -14.94 5.24
C GLU A 135 -8.51 -13.88 5.77
N MET A 136 -7.21 -14.20 5.83
CA MET A 136 -6.18 -13.22 6.21
C MET A 136 -6.10 -12.04 5.24
N LEU A 137 -6.27 -12.30 3.94
CA LEU A 137 -6.34 -11.24 2.95
C LEU A 137 -7.55 -10.32 3.17
N PHE A 138 -8.71 -10.89 3.48
CA PHE A 138 -9.91 -10.13 3.86
C PHE A 138 -9.68 -9.28 5.12
N LEU A 139 -9.11 -9.87 6.18
CA LEU A 139 -8.80 -9.17 7.43
C LEU A 139 -7.83 -8.02 7.20
N PHE A 140 -6.76 -8.24 6.42
CA PHE A 140 -5.81 -7.20 6.05
C PHE A 140 -6.49 -6.03 5.31
N ILE A 141 -7.31 -6.32 4.30
CA ILE A 141 -7.99 -5.29 3.49
C ILE A 141 -8.94 -4.47 4.38
N LYS A 142 -9.72 -5.14 5.23
CA LYS A 142 -10.64 -4.48 6.17
C LYS A 142 -9.90 -3.63 7.20
N ASN A 143 -8.83 -4.15 7.79
CA ASN A 143 -8.03 -3.41 8.76
C ASN A 143 -7.29 -2.23 8.11
N HIS A 144 -6.80 -2.39 6.87
CA HIS A 144 -6.20 -1.30 6.10
C HIS A 144 -7.20 -0.17 5.82
N HIS A 145 -8.44 -0.51 5.44
CA HIS A 145 -9.52 0.47 5.24
C HIS A 145 -9.79 1.31 6.49
N GLN A 146 -9.86 0.65 7.66
CA GLN A 146 -10.08 1.31 8.94
C GLN A 146 -8.91 2.25 9.30
N ILE A 147 -7.67 1.80 9.09
CA ILE A 147 -6.48 2.61 9.32
C ILE A 147 -6.49 3.86 8.43
N GLN A 148 -6.78 3.71 7.13
CA GLN A 148 -6.87 4.84 6.21
C GLN A 148 -7.96 5.84 6.64
N SER A 149 -9.15 5.32 7.01
CA SER A 149 -10.26 6.13 7.47
C SER A 149 -9.93 6.90 8.76
N ARG A 150 -9.24 6.26 9.71
CA ARG A 150 -8.79 6.88 10.97
C ARG A 150 -7.74 7.96 10.73
N ILE A 151 -6.70 7.66 9.96
CA ILE A 151 -5.64 8.63 9.64
C ILE A 151 -6.23 9.87 8.96
N ALA A 152 -7.15 9.67 8.02
CA ALA A 152 -7.82 10.77 7.36
C ALA A 152 -8.68 11.60 8.31
N MET A 153 -9.29 10.98 9.33
CA MET A 153 -10.07 11.70 10.35
C MET A 153 -9.16 12.57 11.23
N GLU A 154 -7.97 12.06 11.58
CA GLU A 154 -6.99 12.82 12.36
C GLU A 154 -6.40 14.00 11.59
N ARG A 155 -6.21 13.84 10.28
CA ARG A 155 -5.66 14.88 9.39
C ARG A 155 -6.70 15.90 8.95
N ASN A 156 -7.90 15.45 8.59
CA ASN A 156 -8.91 16.28 7.95
C ASN A 156 -9.96 16.76 8.96
N LYS A 157 -9.51 17.53 9.95
CA LYS A 157 -10.40 18.22 10.91
C LYS A 157 -11.07 19.41 10.24
N ILE A 158 -11.98 19.12 9.32
CA ILE A 158 -12.73 20.14 8.60
C ILE A 158 -14.06 20.39 9.31
N PHE A 159 -14.49 21.64 9.30
CA PHE A 159 -15.81 22.04 9.75
C PHE A 159 -16.50 22.79 8.61
N ILE A 160 -17.63 22.25 8.14
CA ILE A 160 -18.42 22.84 7.05
C ILE A 160 -19.68 23.46 7.65
N THR A 161 -20.55 22.63 8.22
CA THR A 161 -21.74 23.03 8.99
C THR A 161 -22.05 21.95 10.01
N GLU A 162 -22.85 22.29 11.03
CA GLU A 162 -23.27 21.32 12.05
C GLU A 162 -23.91 20.06 11.43
N GLY A 163 -24.82 20.23 10.47
CA GLY A 163 -25.52 19.08 9.85
C GLY A 163 -24.61 18.20 8.98
N ILE A 164 -23.59 18.78 8.35
CA ILE A 164 -22.62 18.03 7.54
C ILE A 164 -21.62 17.31 8.46
N ASN A 165 -21.14 17.99 9.50
CA ASN A 165 -20.24 17.40 10.49
C ASN A 165 -20.92 16.28 11.29
N GLU A 166 -22.19 16.44 11.68
CA GLU A 166 -22.96 15.37 12.33
C GLU A 166 -23.10 14.15 11.41
N TRP A 167 -23.26 14.37 10.10
CA TRP A 167 -23.27 13.28 9.13
C TRP A 167 -21.94 12.53 9.07
N PHE A 168 -20.80 13.22 9.17
CA PHE A 168 -19.48 12.58 9.24
C PHE A 168 -19.37 11.67 10.47
N GLU A 169 -19.67 12.22 11.65
CA GLU A 169 -19.56 11.52 12.92
C GLU A 169 -20.49 10.30 12.98
N LYS A 170 -21.74 10.44 12.53
CA LYS A 170 -22.70 9.33 12.45
C LYS A 170 -22.23 8.25 11.47
N THR A 171 -21.65 8.65 10.34
CA THR A 171 -21.17 7.68 9.34
C THR A 171 -19.97 6.92 9.85
N TRP A 172 -19.01 7.61 10.47
CA TRP A 172 -17.86 6.98 11.11
C TRP A 172 -18.28 6.03 12.23
N THR A 173 -19.07 6.52 13.19
CA THR A 173 -19.48 5.74 14.36
C THR A 173 -20.21 4.46 13.97
N LYS A 174 -21.10 4.52 12.98
CA LYS A 174 -21.94 3.38 12.59
C LYS A 174 -21.32 2.45 11.55
N TYR A 175 -20.56 3.00 10.60
CA TYR A 175 -20.08 2.24 9.43
C TYR A 175 -18.56 2.13 9.36
N GLN A 176 -17.82 2.81 10.24
CA GLN A 176 -16.35 2.93 10.19
C GLN A 176 -15.86 3.47 8.84
N VAL A 177 -16.67 4.32 8.20
CA VAL A 177 -16.39 4.95 6.91
C VAL A 177 -16.11 6.43 7.13
N ASN A 178 -14.99 6.91 6.60
CA ASN A 178 -14.69 8.34 6.55
C ASN A 178 -15.07 8.91 5.17
N VAL A 179 -16.19 9.62 5.13
CA VAL A 179 -16.73 10.20 3.88
C VAL A 179 -15.88 11.36 3.35
N VAL A 180 -15.21 12.09 4.25
CA VAL A 180 -14.28 13.16 3.89
C VAL A 180 -13.06 12.56 3.18
N ALA A 181 -12.51 11.48 3.72
CA ALA A 181 -11.40 10.76 3.11
C ALA A 181 -11.73 10.33 1.67
N PHE A 182 -12.91 9.75 1.48
CA PHE A 182 -13.38 9.38 0.14
C PHE A 182 -13.53 10.57 -0.80
N ALA A 183 -14.17 11.67 -0.34
CA ALA A 183 -14.39 12.83 -1.20
C ALA A 183 -13.07 13.48 -1.64
N PHE A 184 -12.08 13.51 -0.75
CA PHE A 184 -10.76 14.07 -1.04
C PHE A 184 -9.98 13.15 -1.99
N ASP A 185 -9.97 11.84 -1.73
CA ASP A 185 -9.37 10.85 -2.65
C ASP A 185 -9.99 10.93 -4.05
N TRP A 186 -11.32 11.09 -4.14
CA TRP A 186 -11.99 11.31 -5.42
C TRP A 186 -11.57 12.60 -6.09
N ALA A 187 -11.50 13.72 -5.36
CA ALA A 187 -11.11 15.02 -5.92
C ALA A 187 -9.67 14.99 -6.47
N HIS A 188 -8.72 14.40 -5.72
CA HIS A 188 -7.34 14.21 -6.17
C HIS A 188 -7.25 13.31 -7.42
N ARG A 189 -7.95 12.16 -7.42
CA ARG A 189 -8.03 11.30 -8.62
C ARG A 189 -8.61 12.05 -9.82
N PHE A 190 -9.70 12.79 -9.61
CA PHE A 190 -10.35 13.56 -10.65
C PHE A 190 -9.42 14.63 -11.21
N TYR A 191 -8.62 15.30 -10.37
CA TYR A 191 -7.61 16.27 -10.80
C TYR A 191 -6.46 15.63 -11.60
N ASP A 192 -6.04 14.43 -11.22
CA ASP A 192 -4.96 13.69 -11.88
C ASP A 192 -5.37 13.07 -13.23
N HIS A 193 -6.68 13.02 -13.52
CA HIS A 193 -7.23 12.41 -14.73
C HIS A 193 -8.09 13.41 -15.53
N PRO A 194 -7.47 14.36 -16.27
CA PRO A 194 -8.20 15.36 -17.08
C PRO A 194 -9.08 14.77 -18.20
N ASP A 195 -8.89 13.50 -18.55
CA ASP A 195 -9.76 12.73 -19.44
C ASP A 195 -11.16 12.52 -18.85
N MET A 196 -11.29 12.53 -17.52
CA MET A 196 -12.59 12.50 -16.85
C MET A 196 -13.37 13.81 -17.03
N TRP A 197 -12.71 14.95 -17.28
CA TRP A 197 -13.39 16.24 -17.30
C TRP A 197 -14.26 16.37 -18.55
N GLN A 198 -15.51 16.79 -18.36
CA GLN A 198 -16.40 17.04 -19.49
C GLN A 198 -15.91 18.27 -20.26
N ALA A 199 -16.08 18.27 -21.59
CA ALA A 199 -15.58 19.36 -22.45
C ALA A 199 -16.02 20.76 -21.99
N LYS A 200 -17.26 20.89 -21.49
CA LYS A 200 -17.80 22.17 -20.96
C LYS A 200 -17.12 22.68 -19.68
N HIS A 201 -16.39 21.81 -18.97
CA HIS A 201 -15.60 22.15 -17.80
C HIS A 201 -14.10 22.26 -18.13
N LYS A 202 -13.69 22.09 -19.39
CA LYS A 202 -12.28 22.31 -19.77
C LYS A 202 -12.10 23.76 -20.21
N ARG A 203 -11.32 24.51 -19.44
CA ARG A 203 -10.84 25.85 -19.82
C ARG A 203 -9.40 25.72 -20.28
N LYS A 204 -9.00 26.43 -21.34
CA LYS A 204 -7.59 26.44 -21.76
C LYS A 204 -6.76 27.04 -20.63
N SER A 205 -5.70 26.34 -20.22
CA SER A 205 -4.84 26.83 -19.14
C SER A 205 -4.09 28.08 -19.59
N ARG A 206 -3.77 28.94 -18.61
CA ARG A 206 -2.85 30.07 -18.80
C ARG A 206 -1.40 29.70 -18.55
N ASP A 207 -1.16 28.48 -18.08
CA ASP A 207 0.14 27.95 -17.71
C ASP A 207 0.64 26.94 -18.75
N ASP A 208 1.97 26.78 -18.85
CA ASP A 208 2.60 25.85 -19.79
C ASP A 208 2.61 24.40 -19.26
N PHE A 209 2.34 24.18 -17.97
CA PHE A 209 2.40 22.85 -17.34
C PHE A 209 1.20 21.93 -17.66
N ARG A 210 0.03 22.47 -18.00
CA ARG A 210 -1.16 21.68 -18.39
C ARG A 210 -1.90 22.38 -19.52
N GLU A 211 -2.45 21.62 -20.47
CA GLU A 211 -3.19 22.20 -21.60
C GLU A 211 -4.56 22.79 -21.16
N TYR A 212 -5.19 22.15 -20.18
CA TYR A 212 -6.51 22.53 -19.67
C TYR A 212 -6.53 22.62 -18.15
N GLU A 213 -7.35 23.54 -17.67
CA GLU A 213 -7.79 23.69 -16.28
C GLU A 213 -9.27 23.28 -16.18
N TYR A 214 -9.67 22.86 -14.98
CA TYR A 214 -11.05 22.48 -14.72
C TYR A 214 -11.85 23.69 -14.25
N ASP A 215 -12.88 24.07 -15.01
CA ASP A 215 -13.78 25.18 -14.68
C ASP A 215 -14.86 24.72 -13.67
N MET A 216 -14.57 24.96 -12.39
CA MET A 216 -15.44 24.68 -11.25
C MET A 216 -16.56 25.72 -11.05
N LYS A 217 -16.58 26.83 -11.80
CA LYS A 217 -17.67 27.84 -11.73
C LYS A 217 -18.90 27.42 -12.53
N GLN A 218 -18.77 26.40 -13.38
CA GLN A 218 -19.90 25.78 -14.08
C GLN A 218 -20.77 24.96 -13.11
N LYS A 219 -22.03 25.33 -12.94
CA LYS A 219 -22.91 24.79 -11.89
C LYS A 219 -23.39 23.34 -12.08
N ASN A 220 -23.18 22.73 -13.25
CA ASN A 220 -23.83 21.47 -13.60
C ASN A 220 -22.88 20.29 -13.63
N ASN A 221 -23.06 19.32 -12.72
CA ASN A 221 -22.33 18.05 -12.68
C ASN A 221 -20.84 18.22 -12.38
N LEU A 222 -20.54 18.99 -11.34
CA LEU A 222 -19.18 19.13 -10.83
C LEU A 222 -18.60 17.75 -10.45
N PHE A 223 -17.32 17.53 -10.71
CA PHE A 223 -16.57 16.32 -10.34
C PHE A 223 -17.16 15.00 -10.90
N ASN A 224 -17.94 15.09 -11.99
CA ASN A 224 -18.75 13.99 -12.52
C ASN A 224 -19.70 13.34 -11.51
N LEU A 225 -20.18 14.14 -10.55
CA LEU A 225 -20.93 13.63 -9.40
C LEU A 225 -22.25 12.93 -9.79
N ASN A 226 -22.90 13.27 -10.91
CA ASN A 226 -24.09 12.54 -11.37
C ASN A 226 -23.79 11.05 -11.62
N THR A 227 -22.67 10.76 -12.29
CA THR A 227 -22.28 9.39 -12.62
C THR A 227 -21.80 8.67 -11.37
N LEU A 228 -20.97 9.33 -10.57
CA LEU A 228 -20.50 8.78 -9.31
C LEU A 228 -21.67 8.46 -8.36
N TYR A 229 -22.56 9.43 -8.14
CA TYR A 229 -23.65 9.31 -7.18
C TYR A 229 -24.57 8.13 -7.50
N ARG A 230 -24.84 7.84 -8.78
CA ARG A 230 -25.62 6.64 -9.18
C ARG A 230 -25.01 5.33 -8.68
N ARG A 231 -23.68 5.23 -8.59
CA ARG A 231 -22.96 4.04 -8.10
C ARG A 231 -23.03 3.90 -6.59
N ILE A 232 -23.04 5.03 -5.86
CA ILE A 232 -22.90 5.05 -4.39
C ILE A 232 -24.21 5.38 -3.65
N ALA A 233 -25.26 5.83 -4.33
CA ALA A 233 -26.54 6.27 -3.72
C ALA A 233 -27.29 5.17 -2.96
N LYS A 234 -26.97 3.89 -3.20
CA LYS A 234 -27.56 2.76 -2.48
C LYS A 234 -27.04 2.65 -1.04
N LYS A 235 -25.88 3.25 -0.73
CA LYS A 235 -25.32 3.26 0.62
C LYS A 235 -26.21 4.12 1.52
N SER A 236 -26.66 3.57 2.64
CA SER A 236 -27.62 4.23 3.53
C SER A 236 -27.12 5.57 4.06
N PHE A 237 -25.80 5.72 4.22
CA PHE A 237 -25.16 6.95 4.65
C PHE A 237 -24.87 7.94 3.50
N ILE A 238 -25.05 7.56 2.22
CA ILE A 238 -24.89 8.46 1.06
C ILE A 238 -26.25 8.88 0.47
N LYS A 239 -27.30 8.10 0.71
CA LYS A 239 -28.63 8.37 0.18
C LYS A 239 -29.12 9.76 0.64
N GLY A 240 -29.50 10.60 -0.33
CA GLY A 240 -29.89 12.00 -0.10
C GLY A 240 -28.73 12.97 0.09
N LYS A 241 -27.47 12.51 0.17
CA LYS A 241 -26.28 13.31 0.50
C LYS A 241 -25.46 13.78 -0.69
N LYS A 242 -26.11 13.99 -1.83
CA LYS A 242 -25.41 14.35 -3.08
C LYS A 242 -24.77 15.73 -2.96
N GLN A 243 -25.51 16.73 -2.47
CA GLN A 243 -25.00 18.10 -2.38
C GLN A 243 -23.85 18.19 -1.37
N GLU A 244 -23.96 17.50 -0.25
CA GLU A 244 -22.92 17.43 0.77
C GLU A 244 -21.62 16.81 0.24
N LEU A 245 -21.70 15.80 -0.64
CA LEU A 245 -20.52 15.27 -1.35
C LEU A 245 -19.90 16.30 -2.30
N GLU A 246 -20.71 17.06 -3.03
CA GLU A 246 -20.22 18.12 -3.91
C GLU A 246 -19.48 19.21 -3.12
N ILE A 247 -20.04 19.60 -1.97
CA ILE A 247 -19.43 20.58 -1.05
C ILE A 247 -18.08 20.08 -0.54
N LEU A 248 -17.97 18.80 -0.18
CA LEU A 248 -16.70 18.21 0.25
C LEU A 248 -15.64 18.21 -0.86
N MET A 249 -16.03 17.84 -2.08
CA MET A 249 -15.12 17.82 -3.22
C MET A 249 -14.67 19.24 -3.59
N MET A 250 -15.58 20.21 -3.54
CA MET A 250 -15.25 21.63 -3.74
C MET A 250 -14.31 22.15 -2.66
N TYR A 251 -14.53 21.80 -1.39
CA TYR A 251 -13.64 22.17 -0.30
C TYR A 251 -12.21 21.65 -0.53
N CYS A 252 -12.07 20.36 -0.86
CA CYS A 252 -10.77 19.77 -1.19
C CYS A 252 -10.12 20.48 -2.39
N TRP A 253 -10.90 20.73 -3.43
CA TRP A 253 -10.42 21.40 -4.64
C TRP A 253 -9.80 22.77 -4.34
N LEU A 254 -10.52 23.60 -3.58
CA LEU A 254 -10.10 24.97 -3.28
C LEU A 254 -9.02 25.07 -2.20
N HIS A 255 -8.90 24.09 -1.30
CA HIS A 255 -7.97 24.20 -0.17
C HIS A 255 -6.75 23.26 -0.26
N GLU A 256 -6.77 22.26 -1.14
CA GLU A 256 -5.65 21.33 -1.33
C GLU A 256 -5.11 21.25 -2.77
N ILE A 257 -5.91 21.58 -3.78
CA ILE A 257 -5.57 21.34 -5.19
C ILE A 257 -5.22 22.64 -5.92
N GLU A 258 -6.19 23.52 -6.15
CA GLU A 258 -6.03 24.73 -6.98
C GLU A 258 -5.78 25.99 -6.15
N GLY A 259 -6.27 26.03 -4.91
CA GLY A 259 -6.26 27.23 -4.08
C GLY A 259 -7.55 28.05 -4.20
N ASP A 260 -7.78 28.93 -3.23
CA ASP A 260 -8.98 29.78 -3.15
C ASP A 260 -8.62 31.26 -3.39
N GLU A 261 -7.95 31.55 -4.50
CA GLU A 261 -7.35 32.86 -4.77
C GLU A 261 -8.38 34.01 -4.83
N GLU A 262 -9.66 33.72 -5.11
CA GLU A 262 -10.74 34.71 -5.21
C GLU A 262 -11.73 34.68 -4.02
N ASN A 263 -11.43 33.93 -2.94
CA ASN A 263 -12.39 33.64 -1.86
C ASN A 263 -13.73 33.06 -2.37
N TYR A 264 -13.66 32.26 -3.44
CA TYR A 264 -14.82 31.66 -4.10
C TYR A 264 -15.57 30.70 -3.17
N TRP A 265 -14.88 30.10 -2.18
CA TRP A 265 -15.52 29.22 -1.21
C TRP A 265 -16.75 29.85 -0.54
N GLN A 266 -16.68 31.12 -0.12
CA GLN A 266 -17.80 31.79 0.55
C GLN A 266 -19.00 32.00 -0.38
N GLU A 267 -18.74 32.37 -1.64
CA GLU A 267 -19.78 32.51 -2.67
C GLU A 267 -20.46 31.15 -2.95
N TYR A 268 -19.64 30.11 -3.10
CA TYR A 268 -20.12 28.75 -3.36
C TYR A 268 -21.00 28.23 -2.21
N VAL A 269 -20.54 28.32 -0.97
CA VAL A 269 -21.30 27.86 0.20
C VAL A 269 -22.61 28.64 0.34
N SER A 270 -22.57 29.97 0.18
CA SER A 270 -23.77 30.81 0.30
C SER A 270 -24.83 30.46 -0.75
N SER A 271 -24.42 30.19 -1.98
CA SER A 271 -25.34 29.83 -3.07
C SER A 271 -25.86 28.39 -3.02
N THR A 272 -25.13 27.50 -2.34
CA THR A 272 -25.44 26.07 -2.27
C THR A 272 -26.25 25.70 -1.04
N LEU A 273 -26.07 26.42 0.08
CA LEU A 273 -26.76 26.20 1.35
C LEU A 273 -27.95 27.15 1.59
N SER A 274 -28.25 28.05 0.65
CA SER A 274 -29.47 28.89 0.64
C SER A 274 -30.68 28.13 0.12
#